data_AF-A0A849W399-F1
#
_entry.id   AF-A0A849W399-F1
#
_cell.length_a   1.000
_cell.length_b   1.000
_cell.length_c   1.000
_cell.angle_alpha   90.00
_cell.angle_beta   90.00
_cell.angle_gamma   90.00
#
_symmetry.space_group_name_H-M   'P 1'
#
loop_
_entity.id
_entity.type
_entity.pdbx_description
1 polymer ?
#
loop_
_entity_poly.entity_id
_entity_poly.type
_entity_poly.pdbx_seq_one_letter_code
_entity_poly.pdbx_strand_id
1 'polypeptide(L)'
;MKTPKTFIAPFVVIASIEQLIENFLESLADCKEGILIPFVKRCWPRWFSPNHLTLLRFGISLYLINHLFWCGVSGYQNQNWFAALVIFACVTDLFDGPVARALGKESKFGSLMDKVVDKFLILPLGAVEFWTIDRPLVILSVIGAAVVIVVAVYKYYQDEQAVPENVFGKVGMICYSFGIILAIWPAWQIVAWKIAWAGFAFGLSSVILNFRRHFNFPDSSLHH
;
A
#
# COMPACT_ATOMS: atom_id res chain seq x y z
N MET A 1 -15.76 -19.07 -43.59
CA MET A 1 -15.52 -19.56 -42.22
C MET A 1 -15.65 -18.39 -41.26
N LYS A 2 -16.67 -18.38 -40.39
CA LYS A 2 -16.90 -17.33 -39.38
C LYS A 2 -15.93 -17.56 -38.22
N THR A 3 -15.03 -16.61 -37.98
CA THR A 3 -14.22 -16.58 -36.76
C THR A 3 -15.12 -16.27 -35.54
N PRO A 4 -14.91 -16.92 -34.38
CA PRO A 4 -15.79 -16.76 -33.24
C PRO A 4 -15.55 -15.40 -32.57
N LYS A 5 -16.48 -14.46 -32.73
CA LYS A 5 -16.52 -13.15 -32.05
C LYS A 5 -16.81 -13.23 -30.54
N THR A 6 -16.86 -14.43 -29.94
CA THR A 6 -17.33 -14.64 -28.57
C THR A 6 -16.25 -14.51 -27.49
N PHE A 7 -14.95 -14.50 -27.84
CA PHE A 7 -13.87 -14.41 -26.84
C PHE A 7 -13.45 -12.97 -26.47
N ILE A 8 -13.81 -11.97 -27.27
CA ILE A 8 -13.37 -10.57 -27.06
C ILE A 8 -14.27 -9.84 -26.05
N ALA A 9 -15.57 -10.20 -25.99
CA ALA A 9 -16.55 -9.58 -25.11
C ALA A 9 -16.21 -9.68 -23.60
N PRO A 10 -15.82 -10.84 -23.03
CA PRO A 10 -15.48 -10.91 -21.61
C PRO A 10 -14.24 -10.07 -21.26
N PHE A 11 -13.25 -9.99 -22.16
CA PHE A 11 -12.04 -9.19 -21.93
C PHE A 11 -12.35 -7.67 -21.89
N VAL A 12 -13.19 -7.19 -22.80
CA VAL A 12 -13.61 -5.78 -22.84
C VAL A 12 -14.44 -5.41 -21.62
N VAL A 13 -15.33 -6.30 -21.15
CA VAL A 13 -16.13 -6.08 -19.94
C VAL A 13 -15.24 -6.03 -18.69
N ILE A 14 -14.27 -6.94 -18.56
CA ILE A 14 -13.32 -6.94 -17.43
C ILE A 14 -12.52 -5.63 -17.40
N ALA A 15 -11.96 -5.20 -18.54
CA ALA A 15 -11.22 -3.94 -18.62
C ALA A 15 -12.11 -2.71 -18.29
N SER A 16 -13.39 -2.74 -18.67
CA SER A 16 -14.34 -1.67 -18.36
C SER A 16 -14.66 -1.59 -16.86
N ILE A 17 -14.77 -2.74 -16.19
CA ILE A 17 -14.99 -2.82 -14.74
C ILE A 17 -13.75 -2.36 -13.99
N GLU A 18 -12.56 -2.77 -14.42
CA GLU A 18 -11.29 -2.29 -13.85
C GLU A 18 -11.20 -0.76 -13.93
N GLN A 19 -11.50 -0.18 -15.10
CA GLN A 19 -11.50 1.28 -15.27
C GLN A 19 -12.54 1.97 -14.38
N LEU A 20 -13.74 1.39 -14.23
CA LEU A 20 -14.77 1.93 -13.36
C LEU A 20 -14.31 1.95 -11.89
N ILE A 21 -13.66 0.86 -11.45
CA ILE A 21 -13.10 0.76 -10.10
C ILE A 21 -11.96 1.76 -9.93
N GLU A 22 -11.04 1.90 -10.89
CA GLU A 22 -9.98 2.92 -10.86
C GLU A 22 -10.56 4.31 -10.64
N ASN A 23 -11.50 4.71 -11.48
CA ASN A 23 -12.10 6.04 -11.41
C ASN A 23 -12.81 6.28 -10.07
N PHE A 24 -13.49 5.25 -9.53
CA PHE A 24 -14.14 5.35 -8.22
C PHE A 24 -13.11 5.48 -7.09
N LEU A 25 -12.06 4.67 -7.12
CA LEU A 25 -10.99 4.70 -6.13
C LEU A 25 -10.21 6.02 -6.16
N GLU A 26 -9.92 6.54 -7.36
CA GLU A 26 -9.33 7.88 -7.55
C GLU A 26 -10.23 8.96 -6.97
N SER A 27 -11.54 8.91 -7.23
CA SER A 27 -12.50 9.86 -6.63
C SER A 27 -12.49 9.81 -5.09
N LEU A 28 -12.34 8.63 -4.49
CA LEU A 28 -12.19 8.50 -3.04
C LEU A 28 -10.87 9.10 -2.53
N ALA A 29 -9.77 8.88 -3.24
CA ALA A 29 -8.48 9.46 -2.91
C ALA A 29 -8.51 11.00 -2.98
N ASP A 30 -9.13 11.55 -4.03
CA ASP A 30 -9.31 13.00 -4.20
C ASP A 30 -10.20 13.60 -3.10
N CYS A 31 -11.29 12.92 -2.75
CA CYS A 31 -12.17 13.34 -1.66
C CYS A 31 -11.42 13.38 -0.31
N LYS A 32 -10.63 12.33 -0.03
CA LYS A 32 -9.77 12.26 1.16
C LYS A 32 -8.82 13.47 1.21
N GLU A 33 -8.17 13.80 0.10
CA GLU A 33 -7.24 14.92 0.01
C GLU A 33 -7.93 16.28 0.12
N GLY A 34 -9.09 16.43 -0.49
CA GLY A 34 -9.92 17.62 -0.38
C GLY A 34 -10.34 17.93 1.06
N ILE A 35 -10.46 16.92 1.91
CA ILE A 35 -10.77 17.09 3.34
C ILE A 35 -9.49 17.31 4.16
N LEU A 36 -8.46 16.48 3.94
CA LEU A 36 -7.24 16.49 4.75
C LEU A 36 -6.35 17.70 4.49
N ILE A 37 -6.19 18.14 3.24
CA ILE A 37 -5.27 19.25 2.90
C ILE A 37 -5.69 20.57 3.57
N PRO A 38 -6.97 21.00 3.51
CA PRO A 38 -7.41 22.20 4.23
C PRO A 38 -7.25 22.07 5.74
N PHE A 39 -7.57 20.89 6.29
CA PHE A 39 -7.40 20.61 7.72
C PHE A 39 -5.93 20.72 8.15
N VAL A 40 -5.02 20.11 7.40
CA VAL A 40 -3.57 20.19 7.65
C VAL A 40 -3.08 21.63 7.54
N LYS A 41 -3.46 22.37 6.49
CA LYS A 41 -3.08 23.80 6.36
C LYS A 41 -3.57 24.65 7.54
N ARG A 42 -4.69 24.27 8.15
CA ARG A 42 -5.28 25.00 9.29
C ARG A 42 -4.67 24.64 10.63
N CYS A 43 -4.42 23.35 10.88
CA CYS A 43 -4.14 22.82 12.22
C CYS A 43 -2.74 22.22 12.37
N TRP A 44 -1.98 22.03 11.28
CA TRP A 44 -0.71 21.32 11.32
C TRP A 44 0.48 22.24 11.67
N PRO A 45 1.33 21.85 12.63
CA PRO A 45 2.53 22.61 12.96
C PRO A 45 3.53 22.62 11.80
N ARG A 46 3.94 23.82 11.34
CA ARG A 46 4.86 23.98 10.19
C ARG A 46 6.28 23.43 10.40
N TRP A 47 6.69 23.24 11.65
CA TRP A 47 7.98 22.67 12.01
C TRP A 47 7.99 21.13 11.89
N PHE A 48 6.81 20.48 11.90
CA PHE A 48 6.71 19.03 11.85
C PHE A 48 6.55 18.56 10.39
N SER A 49 7.66 18.12 9.80
CA SER A 49 7.72 17.72 8.40
C SER A 49 7.21 16.29 8.16
N PRO A 50 6.85 15.93 6.91
CA PRO A 50 6.50 14.56 6.54
C PRO A 50 7.58 13.55 6.95
N ASN A 51 8.86 13.89 6.77
CA ASN A 51 9.96 13.01 7.15
C ASN A 51 9.98 12.67 8.65
N HIS A 52 9.50 13.56 9.53
CA HIS A 52 9.37 13.25 10.96
C HIS A 52 8.26 12.22 11.21
N LEU A 53 7.16 12.25 10.44
CA LEU A 53 6.14 11.21 10.48
C LEU A 53 6.71 9.87 10.03
N THR A 54 7.43 9.85 8.90
CA THR A 54 8.08 8.64 8.39
C THR A 54 9.08 8.07 9.39
N LEU A 55 9.90 8.93 10.02
CA LEU A 55 10.86 8.52 11.04
C LEU A 55 10.18 8.00 12.33
N LEU A 56 9.13 8.69 12.77
CA LEU A 56 8.32 8.25 13.91
C LEU A 56 7.73 6.87 13.64
N ARG A 57 7.14 6.67 12.45
CA ARG A 57 6.60 5.39 12.01
C ARG A 57 7.67 4.32 12.01
N PHE A 58 8.84 4.60 11.44
CA PHE A 58 9.97 3.69 11.44
C PHE A 58 10.39 3.28 12.86
N GLY A 59 10.44 4.22 13.80
CA GLY A 59 10.71 3.95 15.22
C GLY A 59 9.64 3.06 15.87
N ILE A 60 8.35 3.31 15.59
CA ILE A 60 7.24 2.46 16.05
C ILE A 60 7.37 1.06 15.45
N SER A 61 7.67 0.95 14.16
CA SER A 61 7.87 -0.34 13.47
C SER A 61 8.99 -1.14 14.13
N LEU A 62 10.15 -0.52 14.39
CA LEU A 62 11.26 -1.18 15.09
C LEU A 62 10.86 -1.67 16.47
N TYR A 63 10.13 -0.85 17.23
CA TYR A 63 9.65 -1.23 18.55
C TYR A 63 8.70 -2.44 18.48
N LEU A 64 7.71 -2.41 17.58
CA LEU A 64 6.75 -3.50 17.40
C LEU A 64 7.44 -4.80 16.96
N ILE A 65 8.39 -4.73 16.02
CA ILE A 65 9.17 -5.88 15.55
C ILE A 65 10.06 -6.43 16.67
N ASN A 66 10.70 -5.56 17.45
CA ASN A 66 11.52 -6.00 18.59
C ASN A 66 10.66 -6.69 19.65
N HIS A 67 9.50 -6.12 19.98
CA HIS A 67 8.55 -6.74 20.91
C HIS A 67 8.06 -8.09 20.39
N LEU A 68 7.75 -8.18 19.10
CA LEU A 68 7.36 -9.41 18.41
C LEU A 68 8.44 -10.50 18.52
N PHE A 69 9.70 -10.13 18.30
CA PHE A 69 10.82 -11.07 18.37
C PHE A 69 11.06 -11.58 19.79
N TRP A 70 10.92 -10.71 20.79
CA TRP A 70 11.17 -11.08 22.19
C TRP A 70 10.03 -11.89 22.83
N CYS A 71 8.78 -11.47 22.60
CA CYS A 71 7.61 -12.06 23.24
C CYS A 71 6.96 -13.19 22.41
N GLY A 72 7.29 -13.29 21.12
CA GLY A 72 6.69 -14.23 20.19
C GLY A 72 5.20 -13.96 19.93
N VAL A 73 4.56 -14.83 19.14
CA VAL A 73 3.14 -14.68 18.73
C VAL A 73 2.20 -14.66 19.92
N SER A 74 2.37 -15.60 20.85
CA SER A 74 1.58 -15.68 22.07
C SER A 74 1.71 -14.46 22.97
N GLY A 75 2.77 -13.67 22.82
CA GLY A 75 3.08 -12.55 23.69
C GLY A 75 2.33 -11.26 23.38
N TYR A 76 1.78 -11.08 22.18
CA TYR A 76 0.99 -9.90 21.81
C TYR A 76 -0.45 -10.22 21.37
N GLN A 77 -0.80 -11.51 21.22
CA GLN A 77 -2.16 -11.91 20.91
C GLN A 77 -3.15 -11.39 21.97
N ASN A 78 -4.29 -10.90 21.51
CA ASN A 78 -5.33 -10.23 22.31
C ASN A 78 -4.86 -8.97 23.07
N GLN A 79 -3.68 -8.42 22.76
CA GLN A 79 -3.22 -7.18 23.39
C GLN A 79 -3.70 -5.95 22.64
N ASN A 80 -4.73 -5.31 23.19
CA ASN A 80 -5.35 -4.13 22.59
C ASN A 80 -4.37 -2.95 22.40
N TRP A 81 -3.38 -2.81 23.29
CA TRP A 81 -2.37 -1.76 23.15
C TRP A 81 -1.48 -1.96 21.92
N PHE A 82 -1.16 -3.22 21.59
CA PHE A 82 -0.36 -3.55 20.41
C PHE A 82 -1.14 -3.23 19.13
N ALA A 83 -2.41 -3.64 19.08
CA ALA A 83 -3.30 -3.29 17.98
C ALA A 83 -3.47 -1.76 17.84
N ALA A 84 -3.62 -1.03 18.94
CA ALA A 84 -3.71 0.43 18.92
C ALA A 84 -2.46 1.10 18.33
N LEU A 85 -1.26 0.59 18.65
CA LEU A 85 -0.01 1.10 18.06
C LEU A 85 0.11 0.79 16.57
N VAL A 86 -0.27 -0.42 16.13
CA VAL A 86 -0.28 -0.77 14.70
C VAL A 86 -1.28 0.12 13.94
N ILE A 87 -2.48 0.33 14.48
CA ILE A 87 -3.48 1.23 13.92
C ILE A 87 -2.93 2.65 13.85
N PHE A 88 -2.32 3.14 14.93
CA PHE A 88 -1.72 4.47 14.96
C PHE A 88 -0.65 4.63 13.88
N ALA A 89 0.24 3.64 13.71
CA ALA A 89 1.24 3.64 12.65
C ALA A 89 0.60 3.69 11.25
N CYS A 90 -0.45 2.89 11.00
CA CYS A 90 -1.19 2.92 9.72
C CYS A 90 -1.93 4.24 9.49
N VAL A 91 -2.46 4.85 10.55
CA VAL A 91 -3.15 6.15 10.44
C VAL A 91 -2.15 7.26 10.15
N THR A 92 -0.97 7.25 10.76
CA THR A 92 0.08 8.26 10.46
C THR A 92 0.57 8.22 9.00
N ASP A 93 0.45 7.07 8.32
CA ASP A 93 0.66 6.95 6.86
C ASP A 93 -0.40 7.70 6.05
N LEU A 94 -1.65 7.72 6.49
CA LEU A 94 -2.68 8.45 5.73
C LEU A 94 -2.44 9.97 5.68
N PHE A 95 -1.65 10.50 6.61
CA PHE A 95 -1.37 11.93 6.74
C PHE A 95 -0.09 12.38 6.03
N ASP A 96 0.89 11.52 5.75
CA ASP A 96 2.19 11.94 5.19
C ASP A 96 2.07 12.65 3.83
N GLY A 97 1.27 12.09 2.91
CA GLY A 97 1.01 12.63 1.58
C GLY A 97 0.29 13.98 1.63
N PRO A 98 -0.88 14.09 2.30
CA PRO A 98 -1.55 15.37 2.48
C PRO A 98 -0.67 16.43 3.16
N VAL A 99 0.16 16.03 4.13
CA VAL A 99 1.11 16.95 4.80
C VAL A 99 2.22 17.39 3.86
N ALA A 100 2.79 16.49 3.05
CA ALA A 100 3.80 16.82 2.06
C ALA A 100 3.27 17.81 1.01
N ARG A 101 2.06 17.55 0.48
CA ARG A 101 1.37 18.42 -0.48
C ARG A 101 0.96 19.76 0.11
N ALA A 102 0.40 19.75 1.32
CA ALA A 102 -0.03 20.97 2.00
C ALA A 102 1.14 21.92 2.31
N LEU A 103 2.31 21.36 2.65
CA LEU A 103 3.52 22.12 2.98
C LEU A 103 4.44 22.37 1.77
N GLY A 104 4.15 21.80 0.59
CA GLY A 104 5.00 21.88 -0.59
C GLY A 104 6.38 21.25 -0.39
N LYS A 105 6.49 20.26 0.51
CA LYS A 105 7.75 19.60 0.90
C LYS A 105 7.81 18.17 0.35
N GLU A 106 7.52 18.01 -0.94
CA GLU A 106 7.71 16.73 -1.62
C GLU A 106 9.18 16.56 -2.00
N SER A 107 9.77 15.42 -1.61
CA SER A 107 11.14 15.08 -2.00
C SER A 107 11.18 13.69 -2.61
N LYS A 108 11.96 13.50 -3.68
CA LYS A 108 12.14 12.19 -4.33
C LYS A 108 12.64 11.15 -3.33
N PHE A 109 13.59 11.55 -2.48
CA PHE A 109 14.13 10.68 -1.43
C PHE A 109 13.08 10.33 -0.37
N GLY A 110 12.30 11.30 0.11
CA GLY A 110 11.21 11.04 1.07
C GLY A 110 10.17 10.06 0.53
N SER A 111 9.76 10.23 -0.73
CA SER A 111 8.82 9.31 -1.39
C SER A 111 9.37 7.88 -1.52
N LEU A 112 10.68 7.72 -1.76
CA LEU A 112 11.31 6.41 -1.75
C LEU A 112 11.33 5.80 -0.34
N MET A 113 11.67 6.61 0.67
CA MET A 113 11.71 6.17 2.06
C MET A 113 10.36 5.74 2.60
N ASP A 114 9.27 6.44 2.29
CA ASP A 114 7.91 6.00 2.66
C ASP A 114 7.64 4.58 2.15
N LYS A 115 7.89 4.32 0.85
CA LYS A 115 7.66 2.99 0.25
C LYS A 115 8.48 1.88 0.91
N VAL A 116 9.62 2.19 1.52
CA VAL A 116 10.45 1.23 2.26
C VAL A 116 9.93 1.05 3.68
N VAL A 117 9.67 2.15 4.40
CA VAL A 117 9.22 2.14 5.79
C VAL A 117 7.84 1.49 5.94
N ASP A 118 6.93 1.67 4.98
CA ASP A 118 5.61 1.02 5.00
C ASP A 118 5.71 -0.50 4.99
N LYS A 119 6.55 -1.04 4.11
CA LYS A 119 6.78 -2.49 4.02
C LYS A 119 7.56 -3.01 5.20
N PHE A 120 8.41 -2.18 5.80
CA PHE A 120 9.17 -2.54 6.98
C PHE A 120 8.26 -2.81 8.19
N LEU A 121 7.16 -2.08 8.34
CA LEU A 121 6.15 -2.35 9.37
C LEU A 121 5.37 -3.64 9.07
N ILE A 122 4.85 -3.73 7.85
CA ILE A 122 3.75 -4.65 7.52
C ILE A 122 4.24 -6.05 7.15
N LEU A 123 5.40 -6.18 6.49
CA LEU A 123 5.92 -7.49 6.11
C LEU A 123 6.30 -8.36 7.31
N PRO A 124 7.02 -7.89 8.35
CA PRO A 124 7.39 -8.75 9.47
C PRO A 124 6.16 -9.17 10.29
N LEU A 125 5.21 -8.25 10.51
CA LEU A 125 3.95 -8.56 11.20
C LEU A 125 3.14 -9.60 10.43
N GLY A 126 2.92 -9.38 9.13
CA GLY A 126 2.21 -10.34 8.28
C GLY A 126 2.94 -11.67 8.14
N ALA A 127 4.28 -11.66 8.11
CA ALA A 127 5.06 -12.88 8.09
C ALA A 127 4.81 -13.70 9.35
N VAL A 128 4.92 -13.10 10.53
CA VAL A 128 4.73 -13.85 11.78
C VAL A 128 3.30 -14.34 11.96
N GLU A 129 2.30 -13.52 11.62
CA GLU A 129 0.88 -13.90 11.75
C GLU A 129 0.46 -15.01 10.80
N PHE A 130 0.89 -14.94 9.53
CA PHE A 130 0.42 -15.85 8.50
C PHE A 130 1.37 -17.02 8.22
N TRP A 131 2.58 -17.06 8.79
CA TRP A 131 3.56 -18.13 8.53
C TRP A 131 3.05 -19.54 8.83
N THR A 132 2.32 -19.70 9.93
CA THR A 132 1.80 -20.99 10.37
C THR A 132 0.54 -21.40 9.61
N ILE A 133 -0.17 -20.44 9.03
CA ILE A 133 -1.44 -20.64 8.32
C ILE A 133 -1.18 -20.88 6.82
N ASP A 134 -0.40 -19.99 6.19
CA ASP A 134 -0.22 -19.93 4.73
C ASP A 134 1.15 -19.31 4.38
N ARG A 135 2.18 -20.17 4.33
CA ARG A 135 3.53 -19.76 3.91
C ARG A 135 3.57 -19.17 2.50
N PRO A 136 2.85 -19.72 1.49
CA PRO A 136 2.77 -19.10 0.17
C PRO A 136 2.37 -17.62 0.20
N LEU A 137 1.34 -17.24 0.96
CA LEU A 137 0.92 -15.84 1.09
C LEU A 137 2.06 -14.94 1.57
N VAL A 138 2.80 -15.38 2.60
CA VAL A 138 3.93 -14.62 3.15
C VAL A 138 5.04 -14.46 2.11
N ILE A 139 5.45 -15.56 1.47
CA ILE A 139 6.54 -15.55 0.47
C ILE A 139 6.18 -14.64 -0.70
N LEU A 140 4.96 -14.77 -1.23
CA LEU A 140 4.47 -13.94 -2.32
C LEU A 140 4.39 -12.46 -1.94
N SER A 141 3.94 -12.16 -0.72
CA SER A 141 3.88 -10.77 -0.22
C SER A 141 5.28 -10.15 -0.09
N VAL A 142 6.26 -10.90 0.39
CA VAL A 142 7.66 -10.46 0.46
C VAL A 142 8.24 -10.22 -0.93
N ILE A 143 8.01 -11.13 -1.87
CA ILE A 143 8.47 -10.97 -3.27
C ILE A 143 7.80 -9.74 -3.91
N GLY A 144 6.48 -9.60 -3.80
CA GLY A 144 5.75 -8.47 -4.36
C GLY A 144 6.22 -7.14 -3.79
N ALA A 145 6.46 -7.09 -2.47
CA ALA A 145 6.99 -5.92 -1.80
C ALA A 145 8.41 -5.57 -2.29
N ALA A 146 9.28 -6.57 -2.46
CA ALA A 146 10.61 -6.40 -3.01
C ALA A 146 10.57 -5.85 -4.45
N VAL A 147 9.70 -6.40 -5.31
CA VAL A 147 9.49 -5.89 -6.69
C VAL A 147 9.11 -4.41 -6.65
N VAL A 148 8.16 -4.01 -5.80
CA VAL A 148 7.75 -2.61 -5.69
C VAL A 148 8.89 -1.71 -5.18
N ILE A 149 9.73 -2.19 -4.24
CA ILE A 149 10.91 -1.42 -3.78
C ILE A 149 11.92 -1.27 -4.93
N VAL A 150 12.24 -2.37 -5.62
CA VAL A 150 13.20 -2.35 -6.73
C VAL A 150 12.75 -1.41 -7.84
N VAL A 151 11.47 -1.46 -8.24
CA VAL A 151 10.90 -0.53 -9.22
C VAL A 151 10.98 0.92 -8.73
N ALA A 152 10.70 1.17 -7.45
CA ALA A 152 10.82 2.51 -6.88
C ALA A 152 12.27 3.03 -6.89
N VAL A 153 13.24 2.19 -6.53
CA VAL A 153 14.67 2.51 -6.57
C VAL A 153 15.12 2.75 -8.01
N TYR A 154 14.72 1.89 -8.95
CA TYR A 154 15.05 2.05 -10.36
C TYR A 154 14.56 3.39 -10.92
N LYS A 155 13.31 3.76 -10.64
CA LYS A 155 12.74 5.06 -11.05
C LYS A 155 13.44 6.24 -10.37
N TYR A 156 13.84 6.09 -9.10
CA TYR A 156 14.62 7.10 -8.40
C TYR A 156 15.96 7.40 -9.10
N TYR A 157 16.67 6.37 -9.59
CA TYR A 157 17.92 6.55 -10.32
C TYR A 157 17.74 7.13 -11.72
N GLN A 158 16.60 6.92 -12.36
CA GLN A 158 16.27 7.52 -13.66
C GLN A 158 15.88 9.00 -13.58
N ASP A 159 15.84 9.57 -12.38
CA ASP A 159 15.40 10.95 -12.11
C ASP A 159 13.98 11.27 -12.61
N GLU A 160 13.21 10.24 -13.02
CA GLU A 160 11.78 10.32 -13.26
C GLU A 160 11.08 10.86 -12.00
N GLN A 161 9.99 11.62 -12.19
CA GLN A 161 9.17 12.03 -11.05
C GLN A 161 8.70 10.79 -10.27
N ALA A 162 8.41 11.00 -8.98
CA ALA A 162 8.04 9.97 -8.03
C ALA A 162 7.05 8.95 -8.64
N VAL A 163 7.29 7.65 -8.38
CA VAL A 163 6.47 6.55 -8.92
C VAL A 163 4.98 6.93 -8.86
N PRO A 164 4.27 7.01 -10.01
CA PRO A 164 2.88 7.43 -10.02
C PRO A 164 2.11 6.61 -9.00
N GLU A 165 1.43 7.29 -8.10
CA GLU A 165 0.68 6.63 -7.04
C GLU A 165 -0.46 5.84 -7.69
N ASN A 166 -0.39 4.51 -7.58
CA ASN A 166 -1.51 3.69 -8.02
C ASN A 166 -2.45 3.48 -6.83
N VAL A 167 -3.71 3.87 -6.99
CA VAL A 167 -4.72 3.75 -5.94
C VAL A 167 -4.98 2.29 -5.58
N PHE A 168 -4.89 1.36 -6.54
CA PHE A 168 -4.98 -0.08 -6.26
C PHE A 168 -3.91 -0.56 -5.27
N GLY A 169 -2.69 -0.05 -5.39
CA GLY A 169 -1.60 -0.40 -4.49
C GLY A 169 -1.88 0.08 -3.07
N LYS A 170 -2.41 1.31 -2.93
CA LYS A 170 -2.82 1.87 -1.64
C LYS A 170 -3.97 1.07 -1.02
N VAL A 171 -5.01 0.75 -1.79
CA VAL A 171 -6.14 -0.06 -1.32
C VAL A 171 -5.67 -1.45 -0.89
N GLY A 172 -4.84 -2.11 -1.71
CA GLY A 172 -4.26 -3.40 -1.37
C GLY A 172 -3.46 -3.36 -0.06
N MET A 173 -2.68 -2.30 0.14
CA MET A 173 -1.92 -2.07 1.37
C MET A 173 -2.85 -1.87 2.57
N ILE A 174 -3.89 -1.05 2.46
CA ILE A 174 -4.88 -0.82 3.52
C ILE A 174 -5.58 -2.13 3.89
N CYS A 175 -6.02 -2.91 2.91
CA CYS A 175 -6.64 -4.21 3.13
C CYS A 175 -5.67 -5.17 3.84
N TYR A 176 -4.43 -5.27 3.38
CA TYR A 176 -3.43 -6.17 3.98
C TYR A 176 -3.11 -5.78 5.44
N SER A 177 -2.90 -4.48 5.71
CA SER A 177 -2.71 -3.95 7.06
C SER A 177 -3.91 -4.22 7.97
N PHE A 178 -5.14 -4.08 7.45
CA PHE A 178 -6.35 -4.40 8.19
C PHE A 178 -6.45 -5.90 8.51
N GLY A 179 -6.03 -6.76 7.58
CA GLY A 179 -5.89 -8.20 7.81
C GLY A 179 -4.97 -8.49 8.99
N ILE A 180 -3.79 -7.86 9.05
CA ILE A 180 -2.85 -8.03 10.18
C ILE A 180 -3.46 -7.56 11.49
N ILE A 181 -4.10 -6.38 11.51
CA ILE A 181 -4.72 -5.85 12.73
C ILE A 181 -5.75 -6.82 13.28
N LEU A 182 -6.58 -7.43 12.42
CA LEU A 182 -7.54 -8.44 12.84
C LEU A 182 -6.88 -9.74 13.29
N ALA A 183 -5.74 -10.12 12.72
CA ALA A 183 -5.01 -11.34 13.07
C ALA A 183 -4.52 -11.37 14.53
N ILE A 184 -4.32 -10.18 15.14
CA ILE A 184 -3.93 -10.03 16.55
C ILE A 184 -4.89 -10.75 17.50
N TRP A 185 -6.17 -10.83 17.13
CA TRP A 185 -7.16 -11.62 17.86
C TRP A 185 -7.35 -12.99 17.18
N PRO A 186 -6.97 -14.10 17.86
CA PRO A 186 -7.02 -15.44 17.26
C PRO A 186 -8.40 -15.83 16.70
N ALA A 187 -9.47 -15.34 17.31
CA ALA A 187 -10.85 -15.58 16.86
C ALA A 187 -11.13 -15.08 15.42
N TRP A 188 -10.40 -14.06 14.97
CA TRP A 188 -10.58 -13.44 13.66
C TRP A 188 -9.56 -13.89 12.61
N GLN A 189 -8.65 -14.82 12.93
CA GLN A 189 -7.55 -15.20 12.03
C GLN A 189 -8.02 -15.71 10.66
N ILE A 190 -9.14 -16.43 10.58
CA ILE A 190 -9.69 -16.91 9.31
C ILE A 190 -10.14 -15.74 8.43
N VAL A 191 -10.78 -14.73 9.03
CA VAL A 191 -11.25 -13.54 8.33
C VAL A 191 -10.06 -12.67 7.92
N ALA A 192 -9.12 -12.47 8.84
CA ALA A 192 -7.87 -11.77 8.63
C ALA A 192 -7.08 -12.32 7.43
N TRP A 193 -6.91 -13.64 7.36
CA TRP A 193 -6.22 -14.31 6.26
C TRP A 193 -6.89 -14.08 4.90
N LYS A 194 -8.23 -14.14 4.83
CA LYS A 194 -8.97 -13.84 3.59
C LYS A 194 -8.80 -12.39 3.15
N ILE A 195 -8.85 -11.46 4.10
CA ILE A 195 -8.64 -10.03 3.84
C ILE A 195 -7.20 -9.78 3.37
N ALA A 196 -6.21 -10.45 3.96
CA ALA A 196 -4.82 -10.37 3.55
C ALA A 196 -4.62 -10.86 2.10
N TRP A 197 -5.26 -11.98 1.70
CA TRP A 197 -5.26 -12.43 0.31
C TRP A 197 -5.90 -11.41 -0.64
N ALA A 198 -7.02 -10.81 -0.25
CA ALA A 198 -7.65 -9.75 -1.05
C ALA A 198 -6.71 -8.54 -1.20
N GLY A 199 -6.05 -8.12 -0.11
CA GLY A 199 -5.05 -7.05 -0.13
C GLY A 199 -3.87 -7.36 -1.05
N PHE A 200 -3.34 -8.58 -0.96
CA PHE A 200 -2.28 -9.05 -1.87
C PHE A 200 -2.73 -9.03 -3.33
N ALA A 201 -3.94 -9.50 -3.64
CA ALA A 201 -4.48 -9.50 -5.00
C ALA A 201 -4.58 -8.08 -5.58
N PHE A 202 -5.09 -7.11 -4.79
CA PHE A 202 -5.12 -5.71 -5.19
C PHE A 202 -3.70 -5.13 -5.40
N GLY A 203 -2.76 -5.47 -4.52
CA GLY A 203 -1.35 -5.09 -4.65
C GLY A 203 -0.71 -5.64 -5.93
N LEU A 204 -1.00 -6.91 -6.27
CA LEU A 204 -0.52 -7.54 -7.49
C LEU A 204 -1.12 -6.88 -8.75
N SER A 205 -2.43 -6.63 -8.75
CA SER A 205 -3.10 -5.90 -9.84
C SER A 205 -2.47 -4.53 -10.05
N SER A 206 -2.14 -3.83 -8.96
CA SER A 206 -1.45 -2.54 -9.04
C SER A 206 -0.09 -2.63 -9.75
N VAL A 207 0.69 -3.68 -9.47
CA VAL A 207 1.98 -3.92 -10.13
C VAL A 207 1.77 -4.20 -11.61
N ILE A 208 0.85 -5.10 -11.95
CA ILE A 208 0.53 -5.47 -13.34
C ILE A 208 0.10 -4.24 -14.15
N LEU A 209 -0.78 -3.41 -13.58
CA LEU A 209 -1.25 -2.17 -14.24
C LEU A 209 -0.10 -1.18 -14.46
N ASN A 210 0.80 -1.03 -13.48
CA ASN A 210 1.96 -0.14 -13.61
C ASN A 210 2.93 -0.66 -14.69
N PHE A 211 3.16 -1.97 -14.75
CA PHE A 211 3.93 -2.60 -15.83
C PHE A 211 3.25 -2.40 -17.20
N ARG A 212 1.93 -2.59 -17.29
CA ARG A 212 1.17 -2.39 -18.54
C ARG A 212 1.24 -0.95 -19.03
N ARG A 213 1.12 0.05 -18.14
CA ARG A 213 1.26 1.47 -18.50
C ARG A 213 2.67 1.82 -18.98
N HIS A 214 3.71 1.15 -18.46
CA HIS A 214 5.10 1.40 -18.87
C HIS A 214 5.48 0.70 -20.20
N PHE A 215 4.89 -0.47 -20.50
CA PHE A 215 5.20 -1.25 -21.71
C PHE A 215 4.17 -1.14 -22.84
N ASN A 216 3.01 -0.50 -22.63
CA ASN A 216 2.19 -0.06 -23.73
C ASN A 216 2.97 1.02 -24.50
N PHE A 217 3.43 0.63 -25.71
CA PHE A 217 4.02 1.53 -26.69
C PHE A 217 3.16 2.80 -26.81
N PRO A 218 3.76 3.99 -26.95
CA PRO A 218 3.00 5.21 -27.23
C PRO A 218 2.09 4.92 -28.43
N ASP A 219 0.79 5.11 -28.25
CA ASP A 219 -0.18 4.98 -29.33
C ASP A 219 0.31 5.80 -30.53
N SER A 220 0.78 5.11 -31.57
CA SER A 220 1.21 5.68 -32.84
C SER A 220 -0.01 6.13 -33.66
N SER A 221 -1.00 6.77 -33.03
CA SER A 221 -2.26 7.15 -33.68
C SER A 221 -2.80 8.55 -33.31
N LEU A 222 -1.95 9.48 -32.85
CA LEU A 222 -2.35 10.90 -32.68
C LEU A 222 -1.44 11.91 -33.41
N HIS A 223 -0.80 11.48 -34.49
CA HIS A 223 -0.22 12.40 -35.49
C HIS A 223 -0.66 11.98 -36.90
N HIS A 224 -1.90 12.34 -37.26
CA HIS A 224 -2.31 12.62 -38.63
C HIS A 224 -3.39 13.68 -38.63
#